data_AF-A0A975CC29-F1
#
_entry.id   AF-A0A975CC29-F1
#
_cell.length_a   1.000
_cell.length_b   1.000
_cell.length_c   1.000
_cell.angle_alpha   90.00
_cell.angle_beta   90.00
_cell.angle_gamma   90.00
#
_symmetry.space_group_name_H-M   'P 1'
#
loop_
_entity.id
_entity.type
_entity.pdbx_description
1 polymer ?
#
loop_
_entity_poly.entity_id
_entity_poly.type
_entity_poly.pdbx_seq_one_letter_code
_entity_poly.pdbx_strand_id
1 'polypeptide(L)'
;MTRMEVTGFKGVGALIVSFVIYLIDVINEAVVVLIFFMLLDVITGLLRSWVTKSWDSPIGFSGVVKKVGIFAMIGMAAAIEYMVMSVGQDPKGMMLLGVTSFFIVNEGISILENCAQIGLPIPAVLFNALEKMHRDPSGKEQRLVRSPMLDRIDKKELLKENEALLHQLNKKKEEEETK
;
A
#
# COMPACT_ATOMS: atom_id res chain seq x y z
N MET A 1 19.24 -41.02 -22.82
CA MET A 1 18.49 -40.29 -21.77
C MET A 1 18.27 -38.85 -22.24
N THR A 2 17.58 -38.62 -23.38
CA THR A 2 17.75 -37.32 -24.09
C THR A 2 16.60 -36.84 -25.00
N ARG A 3 15.46 -37.55 -25.12
CA ARG A 3 14.30 -37.04 -25.90
C ARG A 3 13.12 -36.60 -25.04
N MET A 4 12.79 -37.31 -23.96
CA MET A 4 11.66 -36.94 -23.09
C MET A 4 11.91 -35.68 -22.25
N GLU A 5 13.14 -35.46 -21.77
CA GLU A 5 13.49 -34.23 -21.03
C GLU A 5 13.46 -32.98 -21.93
N VAL A 6 13.92 -33.12 -23.17
CA VAL A 6 13.93 -32.00 -24.15
C VAL A 6 12.52 -31.69 -24.65
N THR A 7 11.65 -32.69 -24.80
CA THR A 7 10.23 -32.49 -25.12
C THR A 7 9.47 -31.87 -23.94
N GLY A 8 9.75 -32.29 -22.70
CA GLY A 8 9.19 -31.67 -21.50
C GLY A 8 9.60 -30.20 -21.36
N PHE A 9 10.88 -29.89 -21.59
CA PHE A 9 11.39 -28.52 -21.57
C PHE A 9 10.78 -27.65 -22.68
N LYS A 10 10.60 -28.18 -23.89
CA LYS A 10 9.90 -27.50 -24.99
C LYS A 10 8.41 -27.29 -24.69
N GLY A 11 7.75 -28.23 -24.02
CA GLY A 11 6.35 -28.12 -23.61
C GLY A 11 6.13 -27.07 -22.51
N VAL A 12 6.98 -27.06 -21.49
CA VAL A 12 6.95 -26.04 -20.43
C VAL A 12 7.29 -24.67 -20.99
N GLY A 13 8.29 -24.57 -21.87
CA GLY A 13 8.62 -23.34 -22.59
C GLY A 13 7.46 -22.84 -23.44
N ALA A 14 6.75 -23.72 -24.16
CA ALA A 14 5.58 -23.36 -24.94
C ALA A 14 4.41 -22.89 -24.07
N LEU A 15 4.20 -23.50 -22.89
CA LEU A 15 3.18 -23.04 -21.94
C LEU A 15 3.51 -21.67 -21.36
N ILE A 16 4.78 -21.42 -21.01
CA ILE A 16 5.22 -20.11 -20.51
C ILE A 16 5.11 -19.06 -21.60
N VAL A 17 5.55 -19.36 -22.83
CA VAL A 17 5.46 -18.43 -23.96
C VAL A 17 4.01 -18.17 -24.34
N SER A 18 3.14 -19.18 -24.39
CA SER A 18 1.70 -19.00 -24.62
C SER A 18 1.02 -18.24 -23.49
N PHE A 19 1.42 -18.46 -22.23
CA PHE A 19 0.94 -17.69 -21.09
C PHE A 19 1.39 -16.23 -21.17
N VAL A 20 2.63 -15.97 -21.58
CA VAL A 20 3.14 -14.61 -21.79
C VAL A 20 2.45 -13.93 -22.99
N ILE A 21 2.20 -14.64 -24.10
CA ILE A 21 1.45 -14.12 -25.25
C ILE A 21 -0.02 -13.85 -24.86
N TYR A 22 -0.63 -14.72 -24.06
CA TYR A 22 -1.96 -14.48 -23.46
C TYR A 22 -1.93 -13.25 -22.54
N LEU A 23 -0.89 -13.08 -21.72
CA LEU A 23 -0.72 -11.87 -20.90
C LEU A 23 -0.52 -10.61 -21.76
N ILE A 24 0.11 -10.72 -22.94
CA ILE A 24 0.24 -9.61 -23.89
C ILE A 24 -1.11 -9.23 -24.51
N ASP A 25 -1.99 -10.21 -24.79
CA ASP A 25 -3.36 -9.97 -25.27
C ASP A 25 -4.28 -9.40 -24.17
N VAL A 26 -3.91 -9.58 -22.89
CA VAL A 26 -4.56 -8.95 -21.72
C VAL A 26 -4.15 -7.48 -21.55
N ILE A 27 -3.10 -6.99 -22.23
CA ILE A 27 -2.72 -5.57 -22.20
C ILE A 27 -3.72 -4.76 -23.02
N ASN A 28 -4.88 -4.51 -22.42
CA ASN A 28 -5.86 -3.54 -22.89
C ASN A 28 -5.52 -2.13 -22.38
N GLU A 29 -6.25 -1.14 -22.87
CA GLU A 29 -6.01 0.28 -22.53
C GLU A 29 -6.10 0.52 -21.01
N ALA A 30 -6.98 -0.20 -20.31
CA ALA A 30 -7.12 -0.09 -18.86
C ALA A 30 -5.87 -0.56 -18.11
N VAL A 31 -5.29 -1.70 -18.52
CA VAL A 31 -4.06 -2.24 -17.90
C VAL A 31 -2.88 -1.31 -18.17
N VAL A 32 -2.80 -0.70 -19.35
CA VAL A 32 -1.77 0.32 -19.67
C VAL A 32 -1.89 1.53 -18.75
N VAL A 33 -3.11 2.05 -18.55
CA VAL A 33 -3.37 3.17 -17.62
C VAL A 33 -3.00 2.79 -16.19
N LEU A 34 -3.32 1.57 -15.76
CA LEU A 34 -2.92 1.09 -14.43
C LEU A 34 -1.41 1.09 -14.26
N ILE A 35 -0.66 0.54 -15.22
CA ILE A 35 0.81 0.51 -15.16
C ILE A 35 1.36 1.94 -15.06
N PHE A 36 0.80 2.89 -15.82
CA PHE A 36 1.18 4.29 -15.71
C PHE A 36 0.94 4.86 -14.30
N PHE A 37 -0.21 4.59 -13.69
CA PHE A 37 -0.51 5.00 -12.31
C PHE A 37 0.45 4.35 -11.30
N MET A 38 0.77 3.07 -11.47
CA MET A 38 1.74 2.37 -10.61
C MET A 38 3.14 2.99 -10.70
N LEU A 39 3.57 3.41 -11.90
CA LEU A 39 4.85 4.11 -12.10
C LEU A 39 4.83 5.48 -11.42
N LEU A 40 3.75 6.26 -11.57
CA LEU A 40 3.59 7.54 -10.87
C LEU A 40 3.60 7.38 -9.36
N ASP A 41 2.95 6.33 -8.84
CA ASP A 41 2.94 6.04 -7.41
C ASP A 41 4.35 5.76 -6.88
N VAL A 42 5.15 4.97 -7.60
CA VAL A 42 6.56 4.72 -7.23
C VAL A 42 7.37 6.02 -7.26
N ILE A 43 7.21 6.85 -8.30
CA ILE A 43 7.92 8.12 -8.41
C ILE A 43 7.53 9.07 -7.26
N THR A 44 6.23 9.22 -6.99
CA THR A 44 5.74 10.11 -5.91
C THR A 44 6.12 9.58 -4.52
N GLY A 45 6.13 8.26 -4.31
CA GLY A 45 6.64 7.64 -3.10
C GLY A 45 8.12 7.89 -2.88
N LEU A 46 8.94 7.80 -3.94
CA LEU A 46 10.37 8.14 -3.87
C LEU A 46 10.60 9.63 -3.56
N LEU A 47 9.85 10.52 -4.21
CA LEU A 47 9.91 11.96 -3.95
C LEU A 47 9.55 12.28 -2.49
N ARG A 48 8.47 11.65 -1.99
CA ARG A 48 8.07 11.76 -0.59
C ARG A 48 9.21 11.35 0.33
N SER A 49 9.76 10.14 0.17
CA SER A 49 10.87 9.65 1.01
C SER A 49 12.10 10.55 0.96
N TRP A 50 12.37 11.19 -0.18
CA TRP A 50 13.46 12.15 -0.31
C TRP A 50 13.21 13.43 0.49
N VAL A 51 11.98 13.98 0.43
CA VAL A 51 11.57 15.18 1.16
C VAL A 51 11.48 14.92 2.67
N THR A 52 10.92 13.80 3.09
CA THR A 52 10.73 13.45 4.51
C THR A 52 11.99 12.84 5.15
N LYS A 53 13.04 12.56 4.37
CA LYS A 53 14.29 11.89 4.80
C LYS A 53 14.08 10.55 5.51
N SER A 54 12.94 9.91 5.31
CA SER A 54 12.58 8.64 5.94
C SER A 54 12.66 7.50 4.91
N TRP A 55 13.65 6.63 5.06
CA TRP A 55 13.85 5.43 4.25
C TRP A 55 13.63 4.18 5.11
N ASP A 56 12.37 3.82 5.35
CA ASP A 56 12.06 2.53 5.95
C ASP A 56 11.90 1.47 4.85
N SER A 57 13.01 0.79 4.54
CA SER A 57 13.09 -0.31 3.57
C SER A 57 12.00 -1.40 3.74
N PRO A 58 11.58 -1.81 4.96
CA PRO A 58 10.49 -2.79 5.12
C PRO A 58 9.14 -2.29 4.58
N ILE A 59 8.89 -0.98 4.64
CA ILE A 59 7.65 -0.35 4.14
C ILE A 59 7.67 -0.33 2.60
N GLY A 60 8.83 -0.05 1.99
CA GLY A 60 9.00 -0.09 0.53
C GLY A 60 8.79 -1.48 -0.07
N PHE A 61 9.30 -2.53 0.58
CA PHE A 61 9.10 -3.91 0.11
C PHE A 61 7.64 -4.36 0.20
N SER A 62 6.92 -3.96 1.25
CA SER A 62 5.48 -4.24 1.38
C SER A 62 4.67 -3.66 0.21
N GLY A 63 5.04 -2.47 -0.29
CA GLY A 63 4.42 -1.87 -1.47
C GLY A 63 4.58 -2.71 -2.74
N VAL A 64 5.79 -3.25 -2.97
CA VAL A 64 6.06 -4.10 -4.14
C VAL A 64 5.27 -5.40 -4.09
N VAL A 65 5.19 -6.05 -2.91
CA VAL A 65 4.40 -7.29 -2.73
C VAL A 65 2.91 -7.05 -3.02
N LYS A 66 2.35 -5.92 -2.56
CA LYS A 66 0.96 -5.53 -2.86
C LYS A 66 0.74 -5.39 -4.37
N LYS A 67 1.67 -4.73 -5.08
CA LYS A 67 1.60 -4.53 -6.53
C LYS A 67 1.63 -5.86 -7.30
N VAL A 68 2.38 -6.87 -6.84
CA VAL A 68 2.31 -8.24 -7.41
C VAL A 68 0.92 -8.86 -7.22
N GLY A 69 0.29 -8.65 -6.06
CA GLY A 69 -1.09 -9.08 -5.79
C GLY A 69 -2.12 -8.44 -6.74
N ILE A 70 -1.91 -7.18 -7.12
CA ILE A 70 -2.75 -6.49 -8.11
C ILE A 70 -2.72 -7.22 -9.46
N PHE A 71 -1.53 -7.57 -9.95
CA PHE A 71 -1.40 -8.34 -11.20
C PHE A 71 -2.04 -9.73 -11.12
N ALA A 72 -1.95 -10.40 -9.97
CA ALA A 72 -2.65 -11.67 -9.76
C ALA A 72 -4.18 -11.53 -9.85
N MET A 73 -4.73 -10.45 -9.27
CA MET A 73 -6.17 -10.15 -9.35
C MET A 73 -6.63 -9.82 -10.77
N ILE A 74 -5.81 -9.10 -11.54
CA ILE A 74 -6.08 -8.80 -12.96
C ILE A 74 -6.04 -10.08 -13.79
N GLY A 75 -5.04 -10.95 -13.55
CA GLY A 75 -4.97 -12.26 -14.20
C GLY A 75 -6.18 -13.14 -13.89
N MET A 76 -6.68 -13.10 -12.64
CA MET A 76 -7.92 -13.78 -12.25
C MET A 76 -9.14 -13.20 -12.98
N ALA A 77 -9.26 -11.87 -13.04
CA ALA A 77 -10.36 -11.21 -13.76
C ALA A 77 -10.35 -11.58 -15.25
N ALA A 78 -9.19 -11.56 -15.89
CA ALA A 78 -9.01 -11.97 -17.28
C ALA A 78 -9.38 -13.45 -17.49
N ALA A 79 -9.01 -14.35 -16.57
CA ALA A 79 -9.37 -15.76 -16.65
C ALA A 79 -10.89 -15.99 -16.55
N ILE A 80 -11.57 -15.25 -15.66
CA ILE A 80 -13.03 -15.30 -15.53
C ILE A 80 -13.69 -14.76 -16.79
N GLU A 81 -13.21 -13.63 -17.32
CA GLU A 81 -13.70 -13.03 -18.55
C GLU A 81 -13.57 -13.98 -19.75
N TYR A 82 -12.43 -14.67 -19.87
CA TYR A 82 -12.23 -15.71 -20.88
C TYR A 82 -13.20 -16.89 -20.73
N MET A 83 -13.46 -17.34 -19.49
CA MET A 83 -14.46 -18.38 -19.22
C MET A 83 -15.87 -17.95 -19.64
N VAL A 84 -16.27 -16.71 -19.35
CA VAL A 84 -17.56 -16.15 -19.80
C VAL A 84 -17.64 -16.11 -21.33
N MET A 85 -16.54 -15.75 -21.99
CA MET A 85 -16.44 -15.78 -23.45
C MET A 85 -16.64 -17.19 -24.02
N SER A 86 -16.07 -18.20 -23.37
CA SER A 86 -16.16 -19.60 -23.81
C SER A 86 -17.58 -20.20 -23.74
N VAL A 87 -18.48 -19.65 -22.91
CA VAL A 87 -19.89 -20.09 -22.83
C VAL A 87 -20.81 -19.32 -23.80
N GLY A 88 -20.22 -18.57 -24.74
CA GLY A 88 -20.94 -17.87 -25.81
C GLY A 88 -21.53 -16.52 -25.38
N GLN A 89 -21.07 -15.94 -24.27
CA GLN A 89 -21.40 -14.58 -23.84
C GLN A 89 -20.23 -13.66 -24.16
N ASP A 90 -20.47 -12.45 -24.65
CA ASP A 90 -19.41 -11.46 -24.87
C ASP A 90 -19.47 -10.38 -23.77
N PRO A 91 -18.63 -10.47 -22.72
CA PRO A 91 -18.59 -9.48 -21.65
C PRO A 91 -17.94 -8.16 -22.08
N LYS A 92 -17.40 -8.04 -23.31
CA LYS A 92 -16.81 -6.82 -23.88
C LYS A 92 -15.71 -6.18 -23.01
N GLY A 93 -14.95 -6.97 -22.26
CA GLY A 93 -13.89 -6.46 -21.40
C GLY A 93 -14.39 -5.86 -20.07
N MET A 94 -15.68 -5.96 -19.75
CA MET A 94 -16.28 -5.22 -18.63
C MET A 94 -15.77 -5.69 -17.27
N MET A 95 -15.50 -6.99 -17.10
CA MET A 95 -14.99 -7.51 -15.82
C MET A 95 -13.55 -7.03 -15.58
N LEU A 96 -12.68 -7.21 -16.58
CA LEU A 96 -11.29 -6.77 -16.55
C LEU A 96 -11.21 -5.26 -16.38
N LEU A 97 -12.03 -4.48 -17.10
CA LEU A 97 -12.12 -3.04 -16.94
C LEU A 97 -12.55 -2.65 -15.51
N GLY A 98 -13.55 -3.31 -14.94
CA GLY A 98 -14.04 -3.03 -13.58
C GLY A 98 -12.97 -3.28 -12.52
N VAL A 99 -12.31 -4.45 -12.56
CA VAL A 99 -11.24 -4.79 -11.61
C VAL A 99 -10.04 -3.88 -11.79
N THR A 100 -9.64 -3.59 -13.03
CA THR A 100 -8.50 -2.72 -13.32
C THR A 100 -8.78 -1.28 -12.88
N SER A 101 -9.99 -0.76 -13.11
CA SER A 101 -10.40 0.58 -12.69
C SER A 101 -10.37 0.73 -11.16
N PHE A 102 -10.78 -0.29 -10.42
CA PHE A 102 -10.66 -0.31 -8.96
C PHE A 102 -9.20 -0.11 -8.51
N PHE A 103 -8.25 -0.80 -9.14
CA PHE A 103 -6.83 -0.65 -8.82
C PHE A 103 -6.25 0.68 -9.31
N ILE A 104 -6.71 1.23 -10.43
CA ILE A 104 -6.32 2.59 -10.88
C ILE A 104 -6.69 3.62 -9.80
N VAL A 105 -7.89 3.53 -9.25
CA VAL A 105 -8.33 4.43 -8.17
C VAL A 105 -7.47 4.23 -6.91
N ASN A 106 -7.13 2.99 -6.55
CA ASN A 106 -6.25 2.73 -5.40
C ASN A 106 -4.85 3.34 -5.58
N GLU A 107 -4.25 3.22 -6.75
CA GLU A 107 -2.97 3.86 -7.06
C GLU A 107 -3.09 5.39 -7.08
N GLY A 108 -4.21 5.93 -7.59
CA GLY A 108 -4.52 7.36 -7.52
C GLY A 108 -4.63 7.90 -6.09
N ILE A 109 -5.24 7.13 -5.18
CA ILE A 109 -5.30 7.44 -3.75
C ILE A 109 -3.89 7.48 -3.15
N SER A 110 -3.05 6.49 -3.44
CA SER A 110 -1.67 6.42 -2.97
C SER A 110 -0.83 7.61 -3.47
N ILE A 111 -0.98 7.98 -4.75
CA ILE A 111 -0.35 9.18 -5.33
C ILE A 111 -0.78 10.44 -4.60
N LEU A 112 -2.09 10.61 -4.37
CA LEU A 112 -2.63 11.77 -3.67
C LEU A 112 -2.06 11.87 -2.25
N GLU A 113 -1.94 10.76 -1.55
CA GLU A 113 -1.33 10.71 -0.21
C GLU A 113 0.15 11.12 -0.25
N ASN A 114 0.93 10.57 -1.20
CA ASN A 114 2.34 10.93 -1.35
C ASN A 114 2.50 12.43 -1.67
N CYS A 115 1.68 12.97 -2.57
CA CYS A 115 1.64 14.39 -2.91
C CYS A 115 1.27 15.28 -1.71
N ALA A 116 0.28 14.87 -0.90
CA ALA A 116 -0.11 15.59 0.31
C ALA A 116 1.08 15.72 1.27
N GLN A 117 1.85 14.65 1.43
CA GLN A 117 3.00 14.61 2.33
C GLN A 117 4.23 15.38 1.81
N ILE A 118 4.32 15.60 0.50
CA ILE A 118 5.31 16.49 -0.12
C ILE A 118 4.93 17.97 0.08
N GLY A 119 3.68 18.26 0.48
CA GLY A 119 3.18 19.61 0.71
C GLY A 119 2.49 20.25 -0.50
N LEU A 120 2.03 19.45 -1.48
CA LEU A 120 1.21 19.97 -2.56
C LEU A 120 -0.15 20.46 -2.00
N PRO A 121 -0.66 21.63 -2.46
CA PRO A 121 -1.95 22.14 -2.03
C PRO A 121 -3.08 21.26 -2.58
N ILE A 122 -3.62 20.37 -1.75
CA ILE A 122 -4.74 19.50 -2.08
C ILE A 122 -6.02 20.05 -1.44
N PRO A 123 -7.15 20.11 -2.19
CA PRO A 123 -8.44 20.51 -1.64
C PRO A 123 -8.82 19.75 -0.35
N ALA A 124 -9.31 20.47 0.65
CA ALA A 124 -9.67 19.90 1.96
C ALA A 124 -10.68 18.74 1.86
N VAL A 125 -11.57 18.76 0.87
CA VAL A 125 -12.54 17.67 0.63
C VAL A 125 -11.83 16.35 0.33
N LEU A 126 -10.77 16.37 -0.49
CA LEU A 126 -9.99 15.20 -0.83
C LEU A 126 -9.17 14.72 0.37
N PHE A 127 -8.53 15.65 1.09
CA PHE A 127 -7.77 15.30 2.30
C PHE A 127 -8.67 14.65 3.37
N ASN A 128 -9.83 15.22 3.63
CA ASN A 128 -10.80 14.67 4.59
C ASN A 128 -11.36 13.30 4.14
N ALA A 129 -11.52 13.08 2.83
CA ALA A 129 -11.90 11.77 2.30
C ALA A 129 -10.80 10.73 2.50
N LEU A 130 -9.53 11.10 2.24
CA LEU A 130 -8.37 10.25 2.53
C LEU A 130 -8.29 9.91 4.01
N GLU A 131 -8.45 10.90 4.90
CA GLU A 131 -8.41 10.68 6.35
C GLU A 131 -9.54 9.74 6.82
N LYS A 132 -10.75 9.90 6.26
CA LYS A 132 -11.87 9.00 6.54
C LYS A 132 -11.63 7.57 6.07
N MET A 133 -10.97 7.35 4.93
CA MET A 133 -10.63 6.01 4.46
C MET A 133 -9.59 5.32 5.35
N HIS A 134 -8.74 6.09 6.04
CA HIS A 134 -7.78 5.58 7.03
C HIS A 134 -8.41 5.29 8.40
N ARG A 135 -9.59 5.85 8.68
CA ARG A 135 -10.37 5.53 9.88
C ARG A 135 -11.29 4.35 9.57
N ASP A 136 -11.03 3.21 10.21
CA ASP A 136 -11.88 2.02 10.18
C ASP A 136 -13.35 2.41 10.52
N PRO A 137 -14.41 1.72 10.03
CA PRO A 137 -15.80 2.06 10.36
C PRO A 137 -16.11 2.05 11.86
N SER A 138 -15.21 1.46 12.66
CA SER A 138 -15.23 1.42 14.12
C SER A 138 -14.64 2.66 14.81
N GLY A 139 -14.18 3.68 14.06
CA GLY A 139 -13.68 4.95 14.59
C GLY A 139 -12.37 4.86 15.35
N LYS A 140 -11.66 3.73 15.26
CA LYS A 140 -10.31 3.59 15.83
C LYS A 140 -9.30 4.11 14.82
N GLU A 141 -8.52 5.11 15.23
CA GLU A 141 -7.28 5.51 14.56
C GLU A 141 -6.49 4.24 14.24
N GLN A 142 -6.02 4.09 13.01
CA GLN A 142 -4.88 3.22 12.74
C GLN A 142 -3.72 3.79 13.54
N ARG A 143 -3.61 3.34 14.80
CA ARG A 143 -2.42 3.47 15.60
C ARG A 143 -1.36 2.86 14.72
N LEU A 144 -0.51 3.68 14.09
CA LEU A 144 0.82 3.26 13.66
C LEU A 144 1.28 2.34 14.77
N VAL A 145 1.56 1.07 14.47
CA VAL A 145 2.00 0.09 15.46
C VAL A 145 3.27 0.68 16.04
N ARG A 146 3.12 1.49 17.11
CA ARG A 146 4.22 2.15 17.80
C ARG A 146 5.09 1.00 18.24
N SER A 147 6.31 0.95 17.72
CA SER A 147 7.29 -0.05 18.13
C SER A 147 7.24 -0.17 19.65
N PRO A 148 7.17 -1.38 20.24
CA PRO A 148 7.03 -1.56 21.69
C PRO A 148 8.08 -0.80 22.53
N MET A 149 9.18 -0.40 21.90
CA MET A 149 10.24 0.45 22.45
C MET A 149 9.81 1.91 22.69
N LEU A 150 8.98 2.51 21.83
CA LEU A 150 8.51 3.89 21.99
C LEU A 150 7.58 4.02 23.21
N ASP A 151 6.72 3.02 23.44
CA ASP A 151 5.88 2.97 24.63
C ASP A 151 6.72 2.79 25.92
N ARG A 152 7.90 2.16 25.84
CA ARG A 152 8.84 2.07 26.97
C ARG A 152 9.59 3.37 27.22
N ILE A 153 9.89 4.14 26.17
CA ILE A 153 10.56 5.44 26.27
C ILE A 153 9.60 6.44 26.92
N ASP A 154 8.39 6.61 26.37
CA ASP A 154 7.37 7.51 26.93
C ASP A 154 7.04 7.15 28.39
N LYS A 155 6.87 5.86 28.71
CA LYS A 155 6.58 5.44 30.09
C LYS A 155 7.73 5.74 31.05
N LYS A 156 8.99 5.57 30.62
CA LYS A 156 10.16 5.91 31.46
C LYS A 156 10.29 7.43 31.64
N GLU A 157 10.06 8.20 30.60
CA GLU A 157 10.08 9.68 30.62
C GLU A 157 9.00 10.21 31.58
N LEU A 158 7.76 9.74 31.45
CA LEU A 158 6.62 10.12 32.28
C LEU A 158 6.78 9.73 33.76
N LEU A 159 7.41 8.59 34.03
CA LEU A 159 7.71 8.17 35.40
C LEU A 159 8.77 9.08 36.03
N LYS A 160 9.82 9.42 35.27
CA LYS A 160 10.88 10.32 35.71
C LYS A 160 10.35 11.74 35.98
N GLU A 161 9.43 12.22 35.14
CA GLU A 161 8.78 13.52 35.33
C GLU A 161 7.86 13.53 36.56
N ASN A 162 7.09 12.46 36.78
CA ASN A 162 6.24 12.33 37.99
C ASN A 162 7.07 12.26 39.29
N GLU A 163 8.17 11.50 39.31
CA GLU A 163 9.06 11.43 40.47
C GLU A 163 9.68 12.80 40.78
N ALA A 164 10.10 13.55 39.74
CA ALA A 164 10.63 14.90 39.92
C ALA A 164 9.58 15.88 40.45
N LEU A 165 8.33 15.80 39.98
CA LEU A 165 7.23 16.61 40.50
C LEU A 165 6.88 16.28 41.95
N LEU A 166 6.86 15.00 42.33
CA LEU A 166 6.64 14.59 43.71
C LEU A 166 7.74 15.10 44.64
N HIS A 167 8.99 15.07 44.19
CA HIS A 167 10.11 15.64 44.95
C HIS A 167 9.97 17.16 45.12
N GLN A 168 9.53 17.89 44.08
CA GLN A 168 9.27 19.33 44.17
C GLN A 168 8.10 19.66 45.10
N LEU A 169 7.03 18.86 45.06
CA LEU A 169 5.85 19.03 45.91
C LEU A 169 6.17 18.78 47.38
N ASN A 170 6.92 17.72 47.68
CA ASN A 170 7.35 17.44 49.06
C ASN A 170 8.27 18.54 49.58
N LYS A 171 9.23 19.01 48.77
CA LYS A 171 10.10 20.13 49.15
C LYS A 171 9.30 21.42 49.41
N LYS A 172 8.31 21.73 48.58
CA LYS A 172 7.41 22.88 48.82
C LYS A 172 6.60 22.74 50.10
N LYS A 173 6.08 21.56 50.40
CA LYS A 173 5.38 21.28 51.66
C LYS A 173 6.28 21.46 52.88
N GLU A 174 7.51 20.97 52.81
CA GLU A 174 8.51 21.18 53.87
C GLU A 174 8.84 22.68 54.05
N GLU A 175 8.98 23.44 52.95
CA GLU A 175 9.20 24.89 53.00
C GLU A 175 7.98 25.67 53.54
N GLU A 176 6.76 25.15 53.38
CA GLU A 176 5.52 25.71 53.93
C GLU A 176 5.31 25.36 55.41
N GLU A 177 5.73 24.16 55.86
CA GLU A 177 5.61 23.72 57.26
C GLU A 177 6.69 24.33 58.18
N THR A 178 7.78 24.87 57.62
CA THR A 178 8.88 25.48 58.40
C THR A 178 8.76 27.02 58.53
N LYS A 179 7.67 27.63 58.04
CA LYS A 179 7.35 29.06 58.17
C LYS A 179 6.16 29.30 59.09
#